data_AF-A0A1G0CB75-F1
#
_entry.id   AF-A0A1G0CB75-F1
#
_cell.length_a   1.000
_cell.length_b   1.000
_cell.length_c   1.000
_cell.angle_alpha   90.00
_cell.angle_beta   90.00
_cell.angle_gamma   90.00
#
_symmetry.space_group_name_H-M   'P 1'
#
loop_
_entity.id
_entity.type
_entity.pdbx_description
1 polymer ?
#
loop_
_entity_poly.entity_id
_entity_poly.type
_entity_poly.pdbx_seq_one_letter_code
_entity_poly.pdbx_strand_id
1 'polypeptide(L)'
;MLISLIITAAIGRAFFSLAHDHYRHAWGFAILGGGVFFGSQVIFGIILGVILALTENLEVLSTTSGVLMINLIGYGVSLAACGVLYFLLKRSWTKNPRNQKESSDLIDQ
;
A
#
# COMPACT_ATOMS: atom_id res chain seq x y z
N MET A 1 -18.33 -6.43 2.94
CA MET A 1 -17.35 -7.36 2.34
C MET A 1 -17.09 -7.10 0.86
N LEU A 2 -18.12 -6.91 0.01
CA LEU A 2 -17.92 -6.66 -1.44
C LEU A 2 -17.17 -5.35 -1.75
N ILE A 3 -17.38 -4.30 -0.95
CA ILE A 3 -16.76 -2.97 -1.15
C ILE A 3 -15.23 -3.04 -1.03
N SER A 4 -14.72 -3.77 -0.04
CA SER A 4 -13.29 -3.96 0.20
C SER A 4 -12.59 -4.65 -0.98
N LEU A 5 -13.28 -5.60 -1.61
CA LEU A 5 -12.80 -6.32 -2.78
C LEU A 5 -12.74 -5.38 -4.01
N ILE A 6 -13.77 -4.55 -4.21
CA ILE A 6 -13.82 -3.58 -5.32
C ILE A 6 -12.70 -2.54 -5.18
N ILE A 7 -12.49 -2.01 -3.98
CA ILE A 7 -11.41 -1.04 -3.71
C ILE A 7 -10.04 -1.68 -3.96
N THR A 8 -9.82 -2.90 -3.48
CA THR A 8 -8.56 -3.63 -3.70
C THR A 8 -8.34 -3.93 -5.19
N ALA A 9 -9.39 -4.29 -5.93
CA ALA A 9 -9.32 -4.52 -7.36
C ALA A 9 -9.04 -3.23 -8.15
N ALA A 10 -9.61 -2.09 -7.74
CA ALA A 10 -9.34 -0.79 -8.34
C ALA A 10 -7.89 -0.35 -8.10
N ILE A 11 -7.39 -0.52 -6.87
CA ILE A 11 -5.99 -0.28 -6.52
C ILE A 11 -5.08 -1.19 -7.34
N GLY A 12 -5.39 -2.49 -7.38
CA GLY A 12 -4.65 -3.47 -8.17
C GLY A 12 -4.58 -3.08 -9.66
N ARG A 13 -5.69 -2.60 -10.24
CA ARG A 13 -5.71 -2.09 -11.62
C ARG A 13 -4.85 -0.83 -11.80
N ALA A 14 -4.85 0.10 -10.85
CA ALA A 14 -4.02 1.29 -10.92
C ALA A 14 -2.52 0.95 -10.87
N PHE A 15 -2.13 0.03 -9.99
CA PHE A 15 -0.76 -0.48 -9.92
C PHE A 15 -0.36 -1.32 -11.14
N PHE A 16 -1.29 -2.13 -11.66
CA PHE A 16 -1.10 -2.90 -12.88
C PHE A 16 -0.86 -2.00 -14.09
N SER A 17 -1.68 -0.96 -14.28
CA SER A 17 -1.51 0.01 -15.37
C SER A 17 -0.19 0.76 -15.25
N LEU A 18 0.16 1.22 -14.04
CA LEU A 18 1.43 1.91 -13.81
C LEU A 18 2.64 1.01 -14.16
N ALA A 19 2.56 -0.27 -13.80
CA ALA A 19 3.61 -1.26 -14.07
C ALA A 19 3.69 -1.62 -15.56
N HIS A 20 2.54 -1.73 -16.23
CA HIS A 20 2.48 -1.96 -17.66
C HIS A 20 3.11 -0.81 -18.44
N ASP A 21 2.78 0.44 -18.11
CA ASP A 21 3.35 1.64 -18.75
C ASP A 21 4.88 1.74 -18.59
N HIS A 22 5.44 1.11 -17.56
CA HIS A 22 6.89 1.12 -17.29
C HIS A 22 7.57 -0.23 -17.63
N TYR A 23 6.93 -1.11 -18.41
CA TYR A 23 7.46 -2.43 -18.80
C TYR A 23 7.94 -3.28 -17.60
N ARG A 24 7.23 -3.21 -16.48
CA ARG A 24 7.46 -4.02 -15.27
C ARG A 24 6.44 -5.16 -15.19
N HIS A 25 6.73 -6.17 -14.36
CA HIS A 25 5.86 -7.34 -14.19
C HIS A 25 4.55 -6.95 -13.49
N ALA A 26 3.52 -6.63 -14.28
CA ALA A 26 2.30 -5.96 -13.84
C ALA A 26 1.48 -6.76 -12.81
N TRP A 27 1.50 -8.09 -12.90
CA TRP A 27 0.79 -8.98 -11.95
C TRP A 27 1.36 -8.91 -10.53
N GLY A 28 2.68 -8.76 -10.38
CA GLY A 28 3.32 -8.67 -9.06
C GLY A 28 2.95 -7.38 -8.34
N PHE A 29 2.82 -6.28 -9.08
CA PHE A 29 2.43 -4.98 -8.51
C PHE A 29 0.95 -4.89 -8.15
N ALA A 30 0.08 -5.61 -8.86
CA ALA A 30 -1.33 -5.74 -8.46
C ALA A 30 -1.47 -6.42 -7.09
N ILE A 31 -0.73 -7.53 -6.87
CA ILE A 31 -0.68 -8.22 -5.58
C ILE A 31 -0.02 -7.34 -4.52
N LEU A 32 1.02 -6.58 -4.88
CA LEU A 32 1.69 -5.65 -3.97
C LEU A 32 0.70 -4.59 -3.43
N GLY A 33 -0.17 -4.04 -4.28
CA GLY A 33 -1.20 -3.08 -3.86
C GLY A 33 -2.18 -3.66 -2.84
N GLY A 34 -2.67 -4.89 -3.07
CA GLY A 34 -3.51 -5.60 -2.10
C GLY A 34 -2.75 -5.94 -0.81
N GLY A 35 -1.52 -6.43 -0.95
CA GLY A 35 -0.64 -6.74 0.19
C GLY A 35 -0.32 -5.52 1.05
N VAL A 36 -0.17 -4.33 0.45
CA VAL A 36 0.05 -3.08 1.19
C VAL A 36 -1.23 -2.61 1.87
N PHE A 37 -2.40 -2.79 1.27
CA PHE A 37 -3.67 -2.44 1.91
C PHE A 37 -3.88 -3.24 3.21
N PHE A 38 -3.76 -4.57 3.15
CA PHE A 38 -3.90 -5.41 4.35
C PHE A 38 -2.68 -5.30 5.28
N GLY A 39 -1.47 -5.25 4.72
CA GLY A 39 -0.24 -5.14 5.49
C GLY A 39 -0.17 -3.85 6.30
N SER A 40 -0.58 -2.72 5.72
CA SER A 40 -0.63 -1.44 6.44
C SER A 40 -1.64 -1.45 7.58
N GLN A 41 -2.80 -2.10 7.43
CA GLN A 41 -3.74 -2.28 8.54
C GLN A 41 -3.14 -3.07 9.70
N VAL A 42 -2.46 -4.19 9.40
CA VAL A 42 -1.82 -5.02 10.44
C VAL A 42 -0.71 -4.24 11.13
N ILE A 43 0.18 -3.59 10.36
CA ILE A 43 1.28 -2.79 10.90
C ILE A 43 0.75 -1.65 11.76
N PHE A 44 -0.27 -0.94 11.28
CA PHE A 44 -0.90 0.15 12.03
C PHE A 44 -1.56 -0.33 13.32
N GLY A 45 -2.26 -1.47 13.28
CA GLY A 45 -2.87 -2.08 14.47
C GLY A 45 -1.82 -2.46 15.53
N ILE A 46 -0.69 -3.03 15.11
CA ILE A 46 0.41 -3.36 16.02
C ILE A 46 0.99 -2.08 16.64
N ILE A 47 1.30 -1.07 15.81
CA ILE A 47 1.86 0.21 16.28
C ILE A 47 0.91 0.88 17.28
N LEU A 48 -0.38 0.97 16.95
CA LEU A 48 -1.38 1.54 17.86
C LEU A 48 -1.52 0.73 19.15
N GLY A 49 -1.52 -0.60 19.07
CA GLY A 49 -1.58 -1.47 20.24
C GLY A 49 -0.41 -1.21 21.20
N VAL A 50 0.80 -1.05 20.66
CA VAL A 50 1.99 -0.70 21.45
C VAL A 50 1.86 0.71 22.06
N ILE A 51 1.41 1.70 21.30
CA ILE A 51 1.22 3.08 21.82
C ILE A 51 0.18 3.11 22.95
N LEU A 52 -0.95 2.41 22.79
CA LEU A 52 -2.01 2.36 23.79
C LEU A 52 -1.53 1.62 25.04
N ALA A 53 -0.73 0.56 24.88
CA ALA A 53 -0.10 -0.14 26.01
C ALA A 53 0.89 0.75 26.78
N LEU A 54 1.70 1.55 26.08
CA LEU A 54 2.67 2.45 26.71
C LEU A 54 2.01 3.66 27.39
N THR A 55 0.84 4.07 26.93
CA THR A 55 0.11 5.23 27.49
C THR A 55 -0.98 4.84 28.48
N GLU A 56 -1.10 3.54 28.80
CA GLU A 56 -2.14 2.96 29.67
C GLU A 56 -3.59 3.24 29.21
N ASN A 57 -3.78 3.69 27.97
CA ASN A 57 -5.09 4.03 27.39
C ASN A 57 -5.80 2.82 26.76
N LEU A 58 -5.60 1.61 27.31
CA LEU A 58 -6.26 0.39 26.80
C LEU A 58 -7.78 0.46 26.86
N GLU A 59 -8.32 1.30 27.74
CA GLU A 59 -9.76 1.51 27.92
C GLU A 59 -10.46 2.00 26.63
N VAL A 60 -9.73 2.67 25.73
CA VAL A 60 -10.24 3.05 24.40
C VAL A 60 -10.63 1.82 23.56
N LEU A 61 -9.94 0.68 23.71
CA LEU A 61 -10.32 -0.57 23.02
C LEU A 61 -11.54 -1.25 23.66
N SER A 62 -11.86 -0.94 24.91
CA SER A 62 -13.04 -1.51 25.59
C SER A 62 -14.35 -0.82 25.20
N THR A 63 -14.26 0.39 24.63
CA THR A 63 -15.43 1.18 24.24
C THR A 63 -15.73 1.04 22.74
N THR A 64 -16.98 0.76 22.38
CA THR A 64 -17.43 0.65 20.98
C THR A 64 -17.08 1.88 20.13
N SER A 65 -17.21 3.09 20.68
CA SER A 65 -16.87 4.34 19.99
C SER A 65 -15.36 4.50 19.75
N GLY A 66 -14.52 4.08 20.71
CA GLY A 66 -13.06 4.08 20.55
C GLY A 66 -12.59 3.11 19.48
N VAL A 67 -13.14 1.89 19.49
CA VAL A 67 -12.87 0.89 18.45
C VAL A 67 -13.33 1.37 17.07
N LEU A 68 -14.50 2.01 16.97
CA LEU A 68 -15.00 2.57 15.71
C LEU A 68 -14.07 3.67 15.18
N MET A 69 -13.62 4.59 16.03
CA MET A 69 -12.68 5.65 15.62
C MET A 69 -11.35 5.08 15.14
N ILE A 70 -10.77 4.13 15.88
CA ILE A 70 -9.50 3.48 15.49
C ILE A 70 -9.64 2.79 14.13
N ASN A 71 -10.75 2.07 13.89
CA ASN A 71 -11.00 1.44 12.60
C ASN A 71 -11.12 2.46 11.47
N LEU A 72 -11.84 3.57 11.70
CA LEU A 72 -12.01 4.61 10.70
C LEU A 72 -10.66 5.27 10.32
N ILE A 73 -9.83 5.54 11.33
CA ILE A 73 -8.46 6.03 11.13
C ILE A 73 -7.63 4.99 10.40
N GLY A 74 -7.72 3.71 10.79
CA GLY A 74 -7.01 2.61 10.15
C GLY A 74 -7.32 2.46 8.66
N TYR A 75 -8.60 2.61 8.26
CA TYR A 75 -8.97 2.65 6.85
C TYR A 75 -8.36 3.85 6.12
N GLY A 76 -8.38 5.04 6.75
CA GLY A 76 -7.74 6.25 6.19
C GLY A 76 -6.23 6.08 5.99
N VAL A 77 -5.53 5.53 7.00
CA VAL A 77 -4.09 5.24 6.95
C VAL A 77 -3.78 4.23 5.86
N SER A 78 -4.62 3.20 5.69
CA SER A 78 -4.42 2.18 4.66
C SER A 78 -4.59 2.76 3.25
N LEU A 79 -5.58 3.63 3.07
CA LEU A 79 -5.77 4.34 1.81
C LEU A 79 -4.58 5.26 1.50
N ALA A 80 -4.11 5.99 2.52
CA ALA A 80 -2.94 6.85 2.42
C ALA A 80 -1.67 6.06 2.10
N ALA A 81 -1.46 4.90 2.73
CA ALA A 81 -0.32 4.02 2.47
C ALA A 81 -0.30 3.54 1.02
N CYS A 82 -1.45 3.12 0.48
CA CYS A 82 -1.59 2.79 -0.94
C CYS A 82 -1.25 3.98 -1.86
N GLY A 83 -1.71 5.19 -1.52
CA GLY A 83 -1.42 6.40 -2.28
C GLY A 83 0.06 6.79 -2.24
N VAL A 84 0.69 6.71 -1.07
CA VAL A 84 2.13 6.96 -0.88
C VAL A 84 2.94 5.94 -1.68
N LEU A 85 2.61 4.65 -1.59
CA LEU A 85 3.29 3.61 -2.35
C LEU A 85 3.18 3.85 -3.85
N TYR A 86 1.98 4.20 -4.35
CA TYR A 86 1.75 4.52 -5.75
C TYR A 86 2.62 5.70 -6.21
N PHE A 87 2.67 6.78 -5.40
CA PHE A 87 3.47 7.95 -5.70
C PHE A 87 4.97 7.66 -5.69
N LEU A 88 5.45 6.89 -4.71
CA LEU A 88 6.85 6.46 -4.63
C LEU A 88 7.24 5.62 -5.84
N LEU A 89 6.38 4.67 -6.25
CA LEU A 89 6.61 3.83 -7.41
C LEU A 89 6.68 4.67 -8.70
N LYS A 90 5.69 5.55 -8.90
CA LYS A 90 5.65 6.46 -10.05
C LYS A 90 6.92 7.30 -10.10
N ARG A 91 7.30 7.94 -8.99
CA ARG A 91 8.49 8.79 -8.91
C ARG A 91 9.78 8.00 -9.13
N SER A 92 9.87 6.79 -8.58
CA SER A 92 11.03 5.90 -8.75
C SER A 92 11.20 5.50 -10.22
N TRP A 93 10.11 5.14 -10.89
CA TRP A 93 10.17 4.68 -12.28
C TRP A 93 10.32 5.80 -13.29
N THR A 94 9.80 7.00 -13.01
CA THR A 94 10.10 8.20 -13.81
C THR A 94 11.57 8.58 -13.73
N LYS A 95 12.24 8.37 -12.58
CA LYS A 95 13.66 8.69 -12.40
C LYS A 95 14.62 7.62 -12.92
N ASN A 96 14.18 6.36 -13.02
CA ASN A 96 15.03 5.24 -13.45
C ASN A 96 14.26 4.33 -14.42
N PRO A 97 14.07 4.76 -15.68
CA PRO A 97 13.45 3.94 -16.70
C PRO A 97 14.31 2.69 -16.93
N ARG A 98 13.71 1.51 -16.79
CA ARG A 98 14.41 0.22 -16.93
C ARG A 98 15.05 0.03 -18.31
N ASN A 99 14.58 0.79 -19.31
CA ASN A 99 15.05 0.80 -20.69
C ASN A 99 16.56 1.13 -20.83
N GLN A 100 17.17 1.91 -19.93
CA GLN A 100 18.58 2.26 -20.11
C GLN A 100 19.56 1.11 -19.85
N LYS A 101 19.19 0.10 -19.04
CA LYS A 101 20.08 -1.05 -18.76
C LYS A 101 20.05 -2.12 -19.86
N GLU A 102 18.91 -2.33 -20.51
CA GLU A 102 18.78 -3.37 -21.53
C GLU A 102 19.47 -2.96 -22.84
N SER A 103 19.44 -1.67 -23.18
CA SER A 103 20.14 -1.18 -24.38
C SER A 103 21.67 -1.10 -24.23
N SER A 104 22.24 -1.00 -23.02
CA SER A 104 23.71 -1.00 -22.88
C SER A 104 24.30 -2.41 -23.02
N ASP A 105 23.60 -3.44 -22.52
CA ASP A 105 24.02 -4.83 -22.67
C ASP A 105 23.94 -5.32 -24.13
N LEU A 106 23.08 -4.70 -24.96
CA LEU A 106 22.98 -5.00 -26.40
C LEU A 106 24.01 -4.25 -27.27
N ILE A 107 24.72 -3.26 -26.73
CA ILE A 107 25.80 -2.55 -27.46
C ILE A 107 27.17 -3.20 -27.17
N ASP A 108 27.29 -3.95 -26.09
CA ASP A 108 28.50 -4.70 -25.70
C ASP A 108 28.52 -6.16 -26.20
N GLN A 109 27.60 -6.56 -27.09
CA GLN A 109 27.55 -7.89 -27.74
C GLN A 109 27.80 -7.80 -29.24
#